data_AF-A0A383A6U7-F1
#
_entry.id   AF-A0A383A6U7-F1
#
_cell.length_a   1.000
_cell.length_b   1.000
_cell.length_c   1.000
_cell.angle_alpha   90.00
_cell.angle_beta   90.00
_cell.angle_gamma   90.00
#
_symmetry.space_group_name_H-M   'P 1'
#
loop_
_entity.id
_entity.type
_entity.pdbx_description
1 polymer ?
#
loop_
_entity_poly.entity_id
_entity_poly.type
_entity_poly.pdbx_seq_one_letter_code
_entity_poly.pdbx_strand_id
1 'polypeptide(L)'
;ADGSTVSGEFTQNAFCAAPVTVARNHLAKRSIRFFLINTGNANAGTGKAGEADALSCCREIAALAGNRAWEVLPFSTGIIGEKLPVERIMKNVPNVFHKLTDSNWEAAAQGILTTDTRAKLSSTQVSIGGQLVTITGLAKGAGMIKPEMATMLSFVFTDVRIDQERLDQFLKEAVNLSFNRLTVDGDTSTNDCCMLTATGQSGVTISDLGDEALEVFKEALFGIFQELATNLIRDAEGATKFVTVEVSGGKDE
;
A
#
# COMPACT_ATOMS: atom_id res chain seq x y z
N ALA A 1 -1.57 -11.07 10.14
CA ALA A 1 -1.70 -12.29 10.97
C ALA A 1 -0.35 -13.00 11.02
N ASP A 2 -0.05 -13.84 12.03
CA ASP A 2 1.22 -14.60 12.08
C ASP A 2 1.42 -15.43 10.81
N GLY A 3 2.65 -15.43 10.28
CA GLY A 3 2.97 -16.09 9.01
C GLY A 3 2.55 -15.33 7.74
N SER A 4 2.08 -14.08 7.85
CA SER A 4 1.82 -13.24 6.68
C SER A 4 3.07 -13.04 5.81
N THR A 5 2.89 -13.15 4.50
CA THR A 5 3.86 -12.70 3.50
C THR A 5 3.49 -11.31 3.02
N VAL A 6 4.49 -10.46 2.80
CA VAL A 6 4.30 -9.07 2.40
C VAL A 6 5.23 -8.76 1.23
N SER A 7 4.67 -8.23 0.16
CA SER A 7 5.41 -7.70 -0.98
C SER A 7 5.17 -6.19 -1.07
N GLY A 8 6.16 -5.48 -1.61
CA GLY A 8 6.12 -4.03 -1.69
C GLY A 8 6.87 -3.48 -2.90
N GLU A 9 6.21 -2.61 -3.65
CA GLU A 9 6.79 -1.77 -4.69
C GLU A 9 6.94 -0.35 -4.13
N PHE A 10 8.03 0.33 -4.49
CA PHE A 10 8.39 1.65 -3.93
C PHE A 10 8.77 2.62 -5.06
N THR A 11 8.60 3.92 -4.81
CA THR A 11 9.03 4.99 -5.72
C THR A 11 10.47 4.81 -6.19
N GLN A 12 10.74 5.11 -7.47
CA GLN A 12 12.09 5.16 -8.02
C GLN A 12 12.70 6.57 -7.99
N ASN A 13 11.99 7.55 -7.41
CA ASN A 13 12.45 8.93 -7.33
C ASN A 13 13.80 9.03 -6.60
N ALA A 14 14.77 9.74 -7.19
CA ALA A 14 16.09 9.92 -6.60
C ALA A 14 16.05 10.61 -5.21
N PHE A 15 15.01 11.39 -4.94
CA PHE A 15 14.75 12.05 -3.66
C PHE A 15 13.82 11.23 -2.75
N CYS A 16 13.97 9.90 -2.73
CA CYS A 16 13.21 8.99 -1.84
C CYS A 16 13.14 9.52 -0.41
N ALA A 17 11.93 9.59 0.14
CA ALA A 17 11.70 10.01 1.50
C ALA A 17 12.31 9.03 2.52
N ALA A 18 12.66 9.54 3.70
CA ALA A 18 13.19 8.74 4.80
C ALA A 18 12.35 7.48 5.13
N PRO A 19 11.01 7.55 5.26
CA PRO A 19 10.19 6.37 5.57
C PRO A 19 10.24 5.28 4.48
N VAL A 20 10.37 5.65 3.20
CA VAL A 20 10.52 4.68 2.10
C VAL A 20 11.78 3.85 2.27
N THR A 21 12.89 4.51 2.62
CA THR A 21 14.18 3.83 2.87
C THR A 21 14.09 2.89 4.06
N VAL A 22 13.47 3.33 5.16
CA VAL A 22 13.24 2.49 6.35
C VAL A 22 12.34 1.30 6.01
N ALA A 23 11.24 1.53 5.28
CA ALA A 23 10.30 0.49 4.90
C ALA A 23 10.96 -0.59 4.02
N ARG A 24 11.78 -0.22 3.02
CA ARG A 24 12.54 -1.20 2.22
C ARG A 24 13.45 -2.08 3.08
N ASN A 25 14.19 -1.45 4.00
CA ASN A 25 15.12 -2.17 4.89
C ASN A 25 14.39 -3.12 5.84
N HIS A 26 13.21 -2.72 6.32
CA HIS A 26 12.36 -3.55 7.17
C HIS A 26 11.72 -4.69 6.38
N LEU A 27 11.18 -4.41 5.19
CA LEU A 27 10.55 -5.41 4.31
C LEU A 27 11.53 -6.55 3.95
N ALA A 28 12.80 -6.23 3.73
CA ALA A 28 13.85 -7.22 3.48
C ALA A 28 14.04 -8.26 4.61
N LYS A 29 13.52 -8.00 5.83
CA LYS A 29 13.54 -8.94 6.95
C LYS A 29 12.41 -9.97 6.92
N ARG A 30 11.39 -9.79 6.07
CA ARG A 30 10.28 -10.73 5.82
C ARG A 30 9.50 -11.16 7.08
N SER A 31 9.29 -10.24 8.02
CA SER A 31 8.56 -10.51 9.27
C SER A 31 7.58 -9.39 9.61
N ILE A 32 6.95 -8.79 8.59
CA ILE A 32 6.13 -7.59 8.78
C ILE A 32 4.81 -7.91 9.48
N ARG A 33 4.44 -7.03 10.42
CA ARG A 33 3.28 -7.14 11.31
C ARG A 33 2.35 -5.94 11.22
N PHE A 34 2.91 -4.75 11.06
CA PHE A 34 2.16 -3.49 11.10
C PHE A 34 2.59 -2.55 9.99
N PHE A 35 1.62 -1.80 9.47
CA PHE A 35 1.86 -0.60 8.69
C PHE A 35 1.55 0.61 9.58
N LEU A 36 2.52 1.52 9.71
CA LEU A 36 2.34 2.80 10.38
C LEU A 36 2.27 3.88 9.31
N ILE A 37 1.11 4.54 9.19
CA ILE A 37 0.88 5.53 8.14
C ILE A 37 0.57 6.87 8.81
N ASN A 38 1.30 7.92 8.43
CA ASN A 38 1.00 9.30 8.84
C ASN A 38 0.69 10.18 7.62
N THR A 39 -0.19 11.16 7.85
CA THR A 39 -0.61 12.14 6.84
C THR A 39 -0.29 13.57 7.26
N GLY A 40 -0.29 14.49 6.31
CA GLY A 40 0.02 15.91 6.50
C GLY A 40 1.52 16.23 6.48
N ASN A 41 2.40 15.24 6.62
CA ASN A 41 3.86 15.40 6.56
C ASN A 41 4.47 14.19 5.84
N ALA A 42 5.24 14.44 4.79
CA ALA A 42 5.85 13.39 3.96
C ALA A 42 7.13 12.81 4.55
N ASN A 43 7.74 13.48 5.54
CA ASN A 43 9.08 13.17 6.06
C ASN A 43 10.10 12.94 4.92
N ALA A 44 10.01 13.78 3.91
CA ALA A 44 10.87 13.80 2.73
C ALA A 44 11.79 15.02 2.78
N GLY A 45 13.02 14.89 2.28
CA GLY A 45 14.01 15.98 2.34
C GLY A 45 14.54 16.30 3.75
N THR A 46 14.36 15.39 4.72
CA THR A 46 14.70 15.57 6.14
C THR A 46 16.03 14.91 6.56
N GLY A 47 16.69 14.20 5.63
CA GLY A 47 17.98 13.54 5.84
C GLY A 47 17.97 12.49 6.96
N LYS A 48 19.13 12.25 7.59
CA LYS A 48 19.30 11.25 8.65
C LYS A 48 18.40 11.47 9.87
N ALA A 49 18.02 12.72 10.15
CA ALA A 49 17.09 13.02 11.23
C ALA A 49 15.70 12.43 10.94
N GLY A 50 15.19 12.59 9.72
CA GLY A 50 13.92 11.98 9.31
C GLY A 50 13.90 10.46 9.36
N GLU A 51 15.03 9.82 9.03
CA GLU A 51 15.18 8.36 9.17
C GLU A 51 15.11 7.93 10.64
N ALA A 52 15.83 8.64 11.52
CA ALA A 52 15.80 8.38 12.95
C ALA A 52 14.40 8.62 13.55
N ASP A 53 13.68 9.63 13.07
CA ASP A 53 12.31 9.93 13.46
C ASP A 53 11.35 8.78 13.08
N ALA A 54 11.40 8.32 11.82
CA ALA A 54 10.59 7.20 11.35
C ALA A 54 10.88 5.90 12.12
N LEU A 55 12.16 5.61 12.39
CA LEU A 55 12.57 4.46 13.21
C LEU A 55 12.06 4.55 14.64
N SER A 56 12.05 5.75 15.23
CA SER A 56 11.55 5.96 16.59
C SER A 56 10.05 5.67 16.67
N CYS A 57 9.27 6.12 15.69
CA CYS A 57 7.84 5.77 15.62
C CYS A 57 7.61 4.26 15.43
N CYS A 58 8.43 3.58 14.61
CA CYS A 58 8.34 2.12 14.45
C CYS A 58 8.62 1.38 15.76
N ARG A 59 9.60 1.82 16.55
CA ARG A 59 9.92 1.21 17.85
C ARG A 59 8.77 1.33 18.84
N GLU A 60 8.06 2.44 18.85
CA GLU A 60 6.92 2.65 19.75
C GLU A 60 5.78 1.65 19.47
N ILE A 61 5.39 1.50 18.19
CA ILE A 61 4.39 0.51 17.78
C ILE A 61 4.86 -0.91 18.13
N ALA A 62 6.12 -1.21 17.84
CA ALA A 62 6.68 -2.53 18.12
C ALA A 62 6.72 -2.84 19.63
N ALA A 63 7.05 -1.86 20.48
CA ALA A 63 7.06 -2.02 21.92
C ALA A 63 5.66 -2.33 22.48
N LEU A 64 4.62 -1.66 21.99
CA LEU A 64 3.23 -1.93 22.37
C LEU A 64 2.76 -3.33 21.97
N ALA A 65 3.22 -3.80 20.80
CA ALA A 65 2.84 -5.11 20.26
C ALA A 65 3.72 -6.27 20.77
N GLY A 66 4.82 -5.99 21.47
CA GLY A 66 5.82 -7.01 21.83
C GLY A 66 6.64 -7.52 20.63
N ASN A 67 6.77 -6.69 19.59
CA ASN A 67 7.44 -7.00 18.34
C ASN A 67 8.80 -6.30 18.23
N ARG A 68 9.55 -6.64 17.17
CA ARG A 68 10.77 -5.92 16.79
C ARG A 68 10.43 -4.72 15.91
N ALA A 69 11.23 -3.65 15.99
CA ALA A 69 10.99 -2.43 15.22
C ALA A 69 10.92 -2.66 13.70
N TRP A 70 11.70 -3.62 13.18
CA TRP A 70 11.69 -3.97 11.75
C TRP A 70 10.46 -4.75 11.29
N GLU A 71 9.56 -5.08 12.21
CA GLU A 71 8.26 -5.68 11.91
C GLU A 71 7.19 -4.63 11.61
N VAL A 72 7.53 -3.34 11.65
CA VAL A 72 6.64 -2.21 11.34
C VAL A 72 7.14 -1.50 10.09
N LEU A 73 6.32 -1.34 9.06
CA LEU A 73 6.66 -0.51 7.89
C LEU A 73 6.10 0.91 8.07
N PRO A 74 6.96 1.96 8.06
CA PRO A 74 6.49 3.33 8.10
C PRO A 74 6.15 3.86 6.69
N PHE A 75 5.07 4.61 6.59
CA PHE A 75 4.63 5.32 5.40
C PHE A 75 4.22 6.75 5.79
N SER A 76 4.58 7.73 4.97
CA SER A 76 4.29 9.13 5.21
C SER A 76 3.83 9.81 3.93
N THR A 77 2.99 10.82 4.04
CA THR A 77 2.53 11.62 2.90
C THR A 77 2.08 13.00 3.35
N GLY A 78 2.34 14.03 2.55
CA GLY A 78 2.02 15.42 2.85
C GLY A 78 3.17 16.37 2.53
N ILE A 79 3.41 17.36 3.39
CA ILE A 79 4.40 18.41 3.14
C ILE A 79 5.83 17.87 3.17
N ILE A 80 6.66 18.26 2.18
CA ILE A 80 8.08 17.94 2.05
C ILE A 80 8.93 19.00 2.76
N GLY A 81 10.06 18.59 3.38
CA GLY A 81 11.03 19.49 4.01
C GLY A 81 10.70 19.87 5.45
N GLU A 82 9.56 19.43 5.98
CA GLU A 82 9.18 19.66 7.37
C GLU A 82 9.58 18.49 8.29
N LYS A 83 10.00 18.81 9.51
CA LYS A 83 10.31 17.79 10.53
C LYS A 83 9.06 17.01 10.91
N LEU A 84 9.20 15.69 11.06
CA LEU A 84 8.12 14.84 11.51
C LEU A 84 7.76 15.19 12.97
N PRO A 85 6.47 15.38 13.32
CA PRO A 85 6.07 15.70 14.68
C PRO A 85 6.05 14.43 15.56
N VAL A 86 7.23 13.84 15.79
CA VAL A 86 7.40 12.52 16.43
C VAL A 86 6.71 12.47 17.80
N GLU A 87 6.88 13.49 18.64
CA GLU A 87 6.27 13.55 19.98
C GLU A 87 4.74 13.45 19.92
N ARG A 88 4.12 14.14 18.95
CA ARG A 88 2.67 14.10 18.75
C ARG A 88 2.22 12.72 18.27
N ILE A 89 2.99 12.09 17.37
CA ILE A 89 2.70 10.74 16.88
C ILE A 89 2.77 9.75 18.04
N MET A 90 3.91 9.70 18.75
CA MET A 90 4.15 8.77 19.87
C MET A 90 3.09 8.90 20.96
N LYS A 91 2.67 10.13 21.31
CA LYS A 91 1.61 10.36 22.30
C LYS A 91 0.26 9.75 21.90
N ASN A 92 -0.04 9.63 20.61
CA ASN A 92 -1.31 9.11 20.10
C ASN A 92 -1.26 7.63 19.68
N VAL A 93 -0.06 7.08 19.45
CA VAL A 93 0.14 5.70 19.01
C VAL A 93 -0.59 4.68 19.90
N PRO A 94 -0.51 4.72 21.25
CA PRO A 94 -1.27 3.79 22.10
C PRO A 94 -2.78 3.82 21.85
N ASN A 95 -3.34 5.03 21.69
CA ASN A 95 -4.79 5.19 21.47
C ASN A 95 -5.25 4.62 20.12
N VAL A 96 -4.44 4.77 19.08
CA VAL A 96 -4.74 4.21 17.74
C VAL A 96 -4.54 2.70 17.75
N PHE A 97 -3.47 2.21 18.39
CA PHE A 97 -3.18 0.79 18.50
C PHE A 97 -4.31 0.01 19.19
N HIS A 98 -4.87 0.53 20.27
CA HIS A 98 -6.00 -0.11 20.97
C HIS A 98 -7.34 -0.03 20.22
N LYS A 99 -7.42 0.71 19.12
CA LYS A 99 -8.60 0.79 18.24
C LYS A 99 -8.50 -0.11 17.00
N LEU A 100 -7.43 -0.89 16.88
CA LEU A 100 -7.30 -1.87 15.80
C LEU A 100 -8.38 -2.95 15.99
N THR A 101 -9.20 -3.12 14.95
CA THR A 101 -10.20 -4.20 14.85
C THR A 101 -10.20 -4.71 13.42
N ASP A 102 -10.72 -5.93 13.22
CA ASP A 102 -10.74 -6.59 11.92
C ASP A 102 -11.64 -5.90 10.88
N SER A 103 -12.49 -4.97 11.32
CA SER A 103 -13.50 -4.30 10.49
C SER A 103 -13.24 -2.79 10.28
N ASN A 104 -12.16 -2.22 10.82
CA ASN A 104 -11.96 -0.77 10.83
C ASN A 104 -11.39 -0.17 9.52
N TRP A 105 -11.71 -0.79 8.38
CA TRP A 105 -11.15 -0.46 7.06
C TRP A 105 -11.50 0.96 6.58
N GLU A 106 -12.73 1.40 6.81
CA GLU A 106 -13.17 2.75 6.44
C GLU A 106 -12.40 3.82 7.21
N ALA A 107 -12.19 3.64 8.51
CA ALA A 107 -11.40 4.57 9.32
C ALA A 107 -9.93 4.59 8.87
N ALA A 108 -9.36 3.44 8.50
CA ALA A 108 -8.02 3.37 7.92
C ALA A 108 -7.95 4.13 6.59
N ALA A 109 -8.89 3.90 5.66
CA ALA A 109 -8.95 4.59 4.38
C ALA A 109 -9.13 6.11 4.54
N GLN A 110 -9.95 6.54 5.50
CA GLN A 110 -10.13 7.96 5.82
C GLN A 110 -8.88 8.58 6.47
N GLY A 111 -8.16 7.80 7.29
CA GLY A 111 -6.99 8.26 8.03
C GLY A 111 -5.77 8.56 7.17
N ILE A 112 -5.71 8.00 5.95
CA ILE A 112 -4.55 8.15 5.03
C ILE A 112 -4.70 9.28 4.01
N LEU A 113 -5.84 9.98 4.00
CA LEU A 113 -6.13 11.02 3.01
C LEU A 113 -5.29 12.29 3.19
N THR A 114 -5.14 13.03 2.09
CA THR A 114 -4.51 14.36 2.04
C THR A 114 -5.37 15.36 1.28
N THR A 115 -5.08 15.60 0.00
CA THR A 115 -5.89 16.42 -0.92
C THR A 115 -7.04 15.62 -1.56
N ASP A 116 -7.08 14.31 -1.33
CA ASP A 116 -8.17 13.42 -1.69
C ASP A 116 -9.53 13.99 -1.24
N THR A 117 -10.56 13.95 -2.10
CA THR A 117 -11.91 14.41 -1.73
C THR A 117 -12.76 13.29 -1.12
N ARG A 118 -12.34 12.03 -1.29
CA ARG A 118 -13.01 10.84 -0.75
C ARG A 118 -12.03 9.71 -0.44
N ALA A 119 -12.43 8.88 0.52
CA ALA A 119 -11.76 7.62 0.82
C ALA A 119 -11.88 6.65 -0.37
N LYS A 120 -10.81 5.89 -0.64
CA LYS A 120 -10.76 4.90 -1.71
C LYS A 120 -10.50 3.54 -1.07
N LEU A 121 -11.56 2.76 -0.94
CA LEU A 121 -11.59 1.44 -0.33
C LEU A 121 -12.38 0.53 -1.28
N SER A 122 -11.84 -0.65 -1.57
CA SER A 122 -12.52 -1.70 -2.33
C SER A 122 -12.33 -3.04 -1.64
N SER A 123 -13.35 -3.89 -1.72
CA SER A 123 -13.32 -5.23 -1.17
C SER A 123 -14.15 -6.17 -2.02
N THR A 124 -13.65 -7.39 -2.22
CA THR A 124 -14.37 -8.46 -2.91
C THR A 124 -14.18 -9.79 -2.19
N GLN A 125 -15.14 -10.70 -2.40
CA GLN A 125 -15.05 -12.07 -1.94
C GLN A 125 -15.31 -13.01 -3.11
N VAL A 126 -14.48 -14.03 -3.25
CA VAL A 126 -14.57 -15.02 -4.32
C VAL A 126 -14.48 -16.43 -3.76
N SER A 127 -15.23 -17.36 -4.37
CA SER A 127 -15.18 -18.77 -4.00
C SER A 127 -14.09 -19.47 -4.79
N ILE A 128 -13.07 -19.98 -4.09
CA ILE A 128 -11.92 -20.68 -4.67
C ILE A 128 -11.84 -22.06 -4.02
N GLY A 129 -12.01 -23.12 -4.81
CA GLY A 129 -12.02 -24.49 -4.27
C GLY A 129 -13.11 -24.73 -3.22
N GLY A 130 -14.24 -24.01 -3.30
CA GLY A 130 -15.33 -24.08 -2.33
C GLY A 130 -15.09 -23.31 -1.03
N GLN A 131 -13.95 -22.63 -0.89
CA GLN A 131 -13.64 -21.75 0.25
C GLN A 131 -13.84 -20.29 -0.15
N LEU A 132 -14.34 -19.49 0.79
CA LEU A 132 -14.49 -18.05 0.58
C LEU A 132 -13.16 -17.35 0.86
N VAL A 133 -12.65 -16.64 -0.16
CA VAL A 133 -11.43 -15.83 -0.10
C VAL A 133 -11.81 -14.37 -0.13
N THR A 134 -11.19 -13.56 0.72
CA THR A 134 -11.40 -12.10 0.78
C THR A 134 -10.18 -11.36 0.24
N ILE A 135 -10.42 -10.32 -0.54
CA ILE A 135 -9.41 -9.34 -0.95
C ILE A 135 -9.95 -7.96 -0.63
N THR A 136 -9.19 -7.18 0.14
CA THR A 136 -9.54 -5.82 0.54
C THR A 136 -8.36 -4.91 0.30
N GLY A 137 -8.60 -3.75 -0.31
CA GLY A 137 -7.55 -2.80 -0.59
C GLY A 137 -8.01 -1.36 -0.37
N LEU A 138 -7.08 -0.51 0.03
CA LEU A 138 -7.30 0.92 0.16
C LEU A 138 -6.13 1.68 -0.46
N ALA A 139 -6.43 2.86 -1.01
CA ALA A 139 -5.43 3.72 -1.62
C ALA A 139 -5.70 5.19 -1.32
N LYS A 140 -4.68 6.03 -1.48
CA LYS A 140 -4.78 7.48 -1.46
C LYS A 140 -3.87 8.10 -2.51
N GLY A 141 -4.19 9.32 -2.92
CA GLY A 141 -3.54 10.05 -4.00
C GLY A 141 -4.59 10.76 -4.86
N ALA A 142 -4.34 12.03 -5.14
CA ALA A 142 -5.19 12.87 -5.99
C ALA A 142 -4.36 13.81 -6.88
N GLY A 143 -3.15 14.20 -6.45
CA GLY A 143 -2.16 14.91 -7.26
C GLY A 143 -0.79 14.23 -7.17
N MET A 144 0.16 14.70 -7.98
CA MET A 144 1.51 14.20 -8.13
C MET A 144 1.54 12.74 -8.62
N ILE A 145 0.66 12.37 -9.55
CA ILE A 145 0.51 10.99 -10.02
C ILE A 145 1.12 10.86 -11.42
N LYS A 146 2.10 9.96 -11.57
CA LYS A 146 2.76 9.61 -12.84
C LYS A 146 3.15 8.12 -12.89
N PRO A 147 3.20 7.47 -14.07
CA PRO A 147 3.75 6.12 -14.23
C PRO A 147 5.19 6.00 -13.68
N GLU A 148 5.60 4.78 -13.30
CA GLU A 148 6.82 4.45 -12.52
C GLU A 148 6.68 4.62 -11.00
N MET A 149 5.52 4.19 -10.48
CA MET A 149 5.00 4.46 -9.14
C MET A 149 4.62 5.94 -8.97
N ALA A 150 3.32 6.25 -9.10
CA ALA A 150 2.71 7.57 -8.92
C ALA A 150 2.55 7.97 -7.44
N THR A 151 2.40 9.28 -7.08
CA THR A 151 2.04 9.77 -5.72
C THR A 151 0.86 9.06 -5.12
N MET A 152 1.16 7.97 -4.44
CA MET A 152 0.16 7.01 -4.05
C MET A 152 0.70 6.10 -2.95
N LEU A 153 -0.12 5.95 -1.92
CA LEU A 153 0.00 4.86 -0.97
C LEU A 153 -1.15 3.91 -1.23
N SER A 154 -0.86 2.64 -1.48
CA SER A 154 -1.86 1.58 -1.66
C SER A 154 -1.49 0.37 -0.81
N PHE A 155 -2.49 -0.18 -0.16
CA PHE A 155 -2.34 -1.33 0.73
C PHE A 155 -3.45 -2.32 0.39
N VAL A 156 -3.07 -3.46 -0.19
CA VAL A 156 -3.98 -4.54 -0.56
C VAL A 156 -3.67 -5.77 0.28
N PHE A 157 -4.73 -6.42 0.74
CA PHE A 157 -4.69 -7.56 1.64
C PHE A 157 -5.54 -8.69 1.07
N THR A 158 -5.06 -9.92 1.24
CA THR A 158 -5.83 -11.13 0.99
C THR A 158 -5.61 -12.14 2.11
N ASP A 159 -6.58 -13.02 2.30
CA ASP A 159 -6.52 -14.09 3.28
C ASP A 159 -5.99 -15.42 2.74
N VAL A 160 -5.69 -15.55 1.44
CA VAL A 160 -5.00 -16.74 0.90
C VAL A 160 -3.56 -16.85 1.40
N ARG A 161 -3.00 -18.05 1.34
CA ARG A 161 -1.57 -18.32 1.54
C ARG A 161 -0.86 -18.27 0.18
N ILE A 162 0.16 -17.41 0.08
CA ILE A 162 0.99 -17.25 -1.11
C ILE A 162 2.45 -17.31 -0.66
N ASP A 163 3.31 -18.01 -1.39
CA ASP A 163 4.75 -17.91 -1.16
C ASP A 163 5.27 -16.52 -1.60
N GLN A 164 6.43 -16.13 -1.08
CA GLN A 164 6.94 -14.78 -1.31
C GLN A 164 7.22 -14.49 -2.79
N GLU A 165 7.76 -15.45 -3.54
CA GLU A 165 8.13 -15.23 -4.95
C GLU A 165 6.87 -15.01 -5.80
N ARG A 166 5.84 -15.83 -5.58
CA ARG A 166 4.56 -15.67 -6.26
C ARG A 166 3.83 -14.40 -5.85
N LEU A 167 3.93 -13.99 -4.58
CA LEU A 167 3.37 -12.72 -4.10
C LEU A 167 4.04 -11.52 -4.78
N ASP A 168 5.37 -11.55 -4.92
CA ASP A 168 6.15 -10.51 -5.59
C ASP A 168 5.78 -10.42 -7.09
N GLN A 169 5.59 -11.57 -7.76
CA GLN A 169 5.10 -11.62 -9.14
C GLN A 169 3.70 -11.00 -9.29
N PHE A 170 2.76 -11.39 -8.42
CA PHE A 170 1.40 -10.86 -8.45
C PHE A 170 1.34 -9.36 -8.18
N LEU A 171 2.12 -8.86 -7.21
CA LEU A 171 2.18 -7.42 -6.96
C LEU A 171 2.68 -6.68 -8.21
N LYS A 172 3.78 -7.16 -8.82
CA LYS A 172 4.37 -6.54 -10.01
C LYS A 172 3.40 -6.51 -11.19
N GLU A 173 2.74 -7.64 -11.49
CA GLU A 173 1.70 -7.72 -12.52
C GLU A 173 0.56 -6.73 -12.22
N ALA A 174 0.02 -6.77 -11.00
CA ALA A 174 -1.11 -5.94 -10.61
C ALA A 174 -0.80 -4.44 -10.72
N VAL A 175 0.37 -4.00 -10.25
CA VAL A 175 0.83 -2.60 -10.34
C VAL A 175 1.00 -2.17 -11.80
N ASN A 176 1.59 -3.02 -12.65
CA ASN A 176 1.79 -2.73 -14.08
C ASN A 176 0.49 -2.66 -14.88
N LEU A 177 -0.54 -3.41 -14.46
CA LEU A 177 -1.87 -3.38 -15.06
C LEU A 177 -2.78 -2.27 -14.51
N SER A 178 -2.34 -1.52 -13.48
CA SER A 178 -3.18 -0.55 -12.77
C SER A 178 -2.46 0.78 -12.53
N PHE A 179 -1.78 0.94 -11.39
CA PHE A 179 -1.21 2.20 -10.91
C PHE A 179 -0.16 2.78 -11.86
N ASN A 180 0.65 1.93 -12.51
CA ASN A 180 1.65 2.36 -13.50
C ASN A 180 1.03 2.78 -14.85
N ARG A 181 -0.30 2.71 -14.99
CA ARG A 181 -1.04 3.19 -16.17
C ARG A 181 -1.80 4.50 -15.90
N LEU A 182 -1.54 5.14 -14.75
CA LEU A 182 -2.16 6.40 -14.37
C LEU A 182 -1.19 7.57 -14.49
N THR A 183 -1.71 8.71 -14.96
CA THR A 183 -1.05 10.00 -14.87
C THR A 183 -2.09 11.07 -14.55
N VAL A 184 -1.75 12.02 -13.68
CA VAL A 184 -2.56 13.22 -13.37
C VAL A 184 -1.84 14.46 -13.87
N ASP A 185 -0.64 14.72 -13.33
CA ASP A 185 0.14 15.94 -13.56
C ASP A 185 1.59 15.66 -14.03
N GLY A 186 2.02 14.40 -14.01
CA GLY A 186 3.34 14.00 -14.51
C GLY A 186 4.48 14.15 -13.50
N ASP A 187 4.17 14.38 -12.22
CA ASP A 187 5.16 14.42 -11.16
C ASP A 187 5.21 13.07 -10.42
N THR A 188 6.39 12.48 -10.27
CA THR A 188 6.59 11.22 -9.52
C THR A 188 6.91 11.54 -8.05
N SER A 189 6.23 10.90 -7.09
CA SER A 189 6.43 11.23 -5.67
C SER A 189 7.78 10.80 -5.12
N THR A 190 8.12 11.40 -3.99
CA THR A 190 9.20 10.91 -3.12
C THR A 190 8.75 9.80 -2.17
N ASN A 191 7.45 9.48 -2.09
CA ASN A 191 6.87 8.64 -1.04
C ASN A 191 6.14 7.36 -1.52
N ASP A 192 6.14 7.06 -2.83
CA ASP A 192 5.23 6.04 -3.36
C ASP A 192 5.52 4.66 -2.87
N CYS A 193 4.44 3.99 -2.47
CA CYS A 193 4.47 2.66 -1.90
C CYS A 193 3.18 1.93 -2.25
N CYS A 194 3.31 0.73 -2.81
CA CYS A 194 2.19 -0.20 -2.99
C CYS A 194 2.53 -1.52 -2.30
N MET A 195 1.70 -1.94 -1.35
CA MET A 195 1.91 -3.16 -0.57
C MET A 195 0.83 -4.20 -0.93
N LEU A 196 1.25 -5.46 -1.05
CA LEU A 196 0.37 -6.62 -1.09
C LEU A 196 0.70 -7.56 0.06
N THR A 197 -0.30 -7.83 0.91
CA THR A 197 -0.16 -8.70 2.08
C THR A 197 -1.07 -9.92 1.92
N ALA A 198 -0.50 -11.12 2.07
CA ALA A 198 -1.26 -12.36 2.13
C ALA A 198 -1.18 -12.95 3.54
N THR A 199 -2.32 -13.17 4.18
CA THR A 199 -2.38 -13.56 5.60
C THR A 199 -2.54 -15.06 5.86
N GLY A 200 -2.89 -15.84 4.83
CA GLY A 200 -3.02 -17.30 4.92
C GLY A 200 -4.12 -17.80 5.86
N GLN A 201 -5.14 -16.99 6.13
CA GLN A 201 -6.23 -17.28 7.07
C GLN A 201 -7.46 -17.96 6.42
N SER A 202 -7.62 -17.94 5.09
CA SER A 202 -8.79 -18.55 4.42
C SER A 202 -8.70 -20.08 4.29
N GLY A 203 -7.55 -20.67 4.59
CA GLY A 203 -7.29 -22.09 4.36
C GLY A 203 -6.98 -22.44 2.89
N VAL A 204 -6.97 -21.47 1.99
CA VAL A 204 -6.59 -21.65 0.57
C VAL A 204 -5.10 -21.36 0.40
N THR A 205 -4.39 -22.24 -0.31
CA THR A 205 -2.98 -22.04 -0.69
C THR A 205 -2.87 -21.93 -2.21
N ILE A 206 -2.27 -20.85 -2.71
CA ILE A 206 -2.15 -20.58 -4.15
C ILE A 206 -1.41 -21.67 -4.91
N SER A 207 -0.39 -22.31 -4.31
CA SER A 207 0.38 -23.39 -4.93
C SER A 207 -0.44 -24.67 -5.19
N ASP A 208 -1.58 -24.81 -4.51
CA ASP A 208 -2.40 -26.01 -4.55
C ASP A 208 -3.56 -25.86 -5.56
N LEU A 209 -3.72 -24.68 -6.16
CA LEU A 209 -4.79 -24.38 -7.12
C LEU A 209 -4.44 -24.90 -8.52
N GLY A 210 -5.44 -25.44 -9.21
CA GLY A 210 -5.38 -25.62 -10.67
C GLY A 210 -5.57 -24.30 -11.41
N ASP A 211 -5.24 -24.29 -12.70
CA ASP A 211 -5.17 -23.07 -13.54
C ASP A 211 -6.47 -22.24 -13.52
N GLU A 212 -7.64 -22.87 -13.59
CA GLU A 212 -8.93 -22.16 -13.57
C GLU A 212 -9.18 -21.42 -12.25
N ALA A 213 -8.93 -22.09 -11.11
CA ALA A 213 -9.12 -21.50 -9.79
C ALA A 213 -8.09 -20.40 -9.50
N LEU A 214 -6.87 -20.57 -10.02
CA LEU A 214 -5.82 -19.57 -9.97
C LEU A 214 -6.21 -18.32 -10.78
N GLU A 215 -6.78 -18.48 -11.97
CA GLU A 215 -7.20 -17.35 -12.80
C GLU A 215 -8.33 -16.56 -12.14
N VAL A 216 -9.33 -17.25 -11.55
CA VAL A 216 -10.39 -16.59 -10.75
C VAL A 216 -9.81 -15.76 -9.61
N PHE A 217 -8.78 -16.25 -8.92
CA PHE A 217 -8.09 -15.46 -7.90
C PHE A 217 -7.37 -14.24 -8.49
N LYS A 218 -6.64 -14.41 -9.60
CA LYS A 218 -5.91 -13.33 -10.27
C LYS A 218 -6.84 -12.24 -10.76
N GLU A 219 -7.96 -12.60 -11.40
CA GLU A 219 -8.98 -11.65 -11.85
C GLU A 219 -9.52 -10.82 -10.68
N ALA A 220 -9.85 -11.47 -9.55
CA ALA A 220 -10.32 -10.79 -8.35
C ALA A 220 -9.26 -9.84 -7.77
N LEU A 221 -8.01 -10.31 -7.65
CA LEU A 221 -6.90 -9.53 -7.12
C LEU A 221 -6.62 -8.31 -8.01
N PHE A 222 -6.46 -8.52 -9.31
CA PHE A 222 -6.13 -7.46 -10.25
C PHE A 222 -7.30 -6.48 -10.42
N GLY A 223 -8.54 -6.96 -10.32
CA GLY A 223 -9.73 -6.13 -10.26
C GLY A 223 -9.70 -5.11 -9.12
N ILE A 224 -9.29 -5.51 -7.91
CA ILE A 224 -9.12 -4.58 -6.77
C ILE A 224 -8.09 -3.49 -7.10
N PHE A 225 -6.94 -3.87 -7.66
CA PHE A 225 -5.90 -2.91 -8.04
C PHE A 225 -6.40 -1.92 -9.11
N GLN A 226 -7.07 -2.42 -10.15
CA GLN A 226 -7.64 -1.59 -11.23
C GLN A 226 -8.75 -0.67 -10.72
N GLU A 227 -9.60 -1.14 -9.80
CA GLU A 227 -10.64 -0.32 -9.20
C GLU A 227 -10.05 0.79 -8.34
N LEU A 228 -9.07 0.49 -7.49
CA LEU A 228 -8.36 1.50 -6.71
C LEU A 228 -7.67 2.52 -7.61
N ALA A 229 -7.01 2.07 -8.67
CA ALA A 229 -6.40 2.93 -9.68
C ALA A 229 -7.43 3.86 -10.35
N THR A 230 -8.57 3.30 -10.76
CA THR A 230 -9.68 4.07 -11.33
C THR A 230 -10.25 5.09 -10.34
N ASN A 231 -10.33 4.73 -9.05
CA ASN A 231 -10.81 5.61 -8.00
C ASN A 231 -9.84 6.76 -7.70
N LEU A 232 -8.52 6.56 -7.86
CA LEU A 232 -7.50 7.62 -7.78
C LEU A 232 -7.72 8.66 -8.89
N ILE A 233 -7.76 8.22 -10.15
CA ILE A 233 -7.87 9.15 -11.29
C ILE A 233 -9.22 9.88 -11.33
N ARG A 234 -10.30 9.24 -10.88
CA ARG A 234 -11.62 9.90 -10.74
C ARG A 234 -11.65 10.93 -9.62
N ASP A 235 -10.70 10.89 -8.70
CA ASP A 235 -10.55 11.84 -7.59
C ASP A 235 -9.35 12.76 -7.80
N ALA A 236 -8.83 12.83 -9.02
CA ALA A 236 -7.66 13.63 -9.33
C ALA A 236 -7.93 15.13 -9.10
N GLU A 237 -6.92 15.83 -8.60
CA GLU A 237 -7.02 17.22 -8.17
C GLU A 237 -7.42 18.11 -9.35
N GLY A 238 -8.54 18.83 -9.20
CA GLY A 238 -9.07 19.70 -10.26
C GLY A 238 -9.64 18.96 -11.48
N ALA A 239 -9.72 17.63 -11.47
CA ALA A 239 -10.23 16.87 -12.61
C ALA A 239 -11.75 17.01 -12.74
N THR A 240 -12.21 17.29 -13.97
CA THR A 240 -13.64 17.35 -14.33
C THR A 240 -14.07 16.24 -15.27
N LYS A 241 -13.10 15.53 -15.85
CA LYS A 241 -13.31 14.43 -16.80
C LYS A 241 -12.27 13.35 -16.55
N PHE A 242 -12.69 12.11 -16.73
CA PHE A 242 -11.82 10.95 -16.81
C PHE A 242 -11.69 10.53 -18.28
N VAL A 243 -10.47 10.25 -18.72
CA VAL A 243 -10.17 9.84 -20.10
C VAL A 243 -9.42 8.52 -20.06
N THR A 244 -9.91 7.54 -20.81
CA THR A 244 -9.20 6.29 -21.07
C THR A 244 -8.55 6.36 -22.45
N VAL A 245 -7.28 5.98 -22.54
CA VAL A 245 -6.57 5.82 -23.81
C VAL A 245 -6.28 4.34 -24.01
N GLU A 246 -6.88 3.76 -25.04
CA GLU A 246 -6.62 2.39 -25.47
C GLU A 246 -5.69 2.42 -26.68
N VAL A 247 -4.51 1.85 -26.54
CA VAL A 247 -3.49 1.78 -27.60
C VAL A 247 -3.49 0.36 -28.15
N SER A 248 -3.62 0.23 -29.47
CA SER A 248 -3.52 -1.05 -30.19
C SER A 248 -2.54 -0.93 -31.35
N GLY A 249 -1.93 -2.05 -31.75
CA GLY A 249 -0.95 -2.11 -32.84
C GLY A 249 0.48 -1.66 -32.47
N GLY A 250 0.80 -1.58 -31.17
CA GLY A 250 2.17 -1.42 -30.68
C GLY A 250 3.06 -2.63 -31.02
N LYS A 251 4.38 -2.44 -30.97
CA LYS A 251 5.36 -3.52 -31.20
C LYS A 251 5.36 -4.54 -30.05
N ASP A 252 5.18 -4.02 -28.85
CA ASP A 252 5.12 -4.65 -27.54
C ASP A 252 4.05 -3.93 -26.71
N GLU A 253 3.77 -4.44 -25.50
CA GLU A 253 2.95 -3.73 -24.50
C GLU A 253 3.62 -2.45 -24.00
#